data_AF-A0A8J4HBW5-F1
#
_entry.id   AF-A0A8J4HBW5-F1
#
_cell.length_a   1.000
_cell.length_b   1.000
_cell.length_c   1.000
_cell.angle_alpha   90.00
_cell.angle_beta   90.00
_cell.angle_gamma   90.00
#
_symmetry.space_group_name_H-M   'P 1'
#
loop_
_entity.id
_entity.type
_entity.pdbx_description
1 polymer ?
#
loop_
_entity_poly.entity_id
_entity_poly.type
_entity_poly.pdbx_seq_one_letter_code
_entity_poly.pdbx_strand_id
1 'polypeptide(L)'
;MAVMHLRKYWSALLLLVIAVAAPGLVSRNWVNVLILTMLFVFLCQAWNIVGGIAGQFSLAHSMFIAAGAYTSTLLYLDFGISPWIGMLAGGTIAAALGAGVAWLSFRYALPPLSFALVTLAL
;
A
#
# COMPACT_ATOMS: atom_id res chain seq x y z
N MET A 1 6.55 -22.35 -23.55
CA MET A 1 5.90 -21.26 -22.79
C MET A 1 5.75 -21.54 -21.29
N ALA A 2 5.45 -22.76 -20.83
CA ALA A 2 5.27 -23.06 -19.39
C ALA A 2 6.51 -22.87 -18.49
N VAL A 3 7.72 -23.17 -18.99
CA VAL A 3 8.98 -23.05 -18.22
C VAL A 3 9.29 -21.59 -17.83
N MET A 4 8.85 -20.63 -18.64
CA MET A 4 9.10 -19.21 -18.43
C MET A 4 8.29 -18.65 -17.25
N HIS A 5 7.07 -19.15 -17.04
CA HIS A 5 6.26 -18.83 -15.87
C HIS A 5 6.85 -19.43 -14.60
N LEU A 6 7.31 -20.69 -14.66
CA LEU A 6 7.91 -21.36 -13.50
C LEU A 6 9.14 -20.60 -13.00
N ARG A 7 10.07 -20.20 -13.88
CA ARG A 7 11.26 -19.40 -13.54
C ARG A 7 10.92 -18.06 -12.89
N LYS A 8 9.82 -17.42 -13.29
CA LYS A 8 9.36 -16.14 -12.73
C LYS A 8 8.92 -16.28 -11.26
N TYR A 9 8.23 -17.37 -10.91
CA TYR A 9 7.85 -17.64 -9.52
C TYR A 9 9.07 -17.93 -8.65
N TRP A 10 10.08 -18.64 -9.17
CA TRP A 10 11.34 -18.86 -8.45
C TRP A 10 12.11 -17.57 -8.18
N SER A 11 12.16 -16.64 -9.15
CA SER A 11 12.77 -15.32 -8.91
C SER A 11 12.00 -14.48 -7.89
N ALA A 12 10.67 -14.51 -7.91
CA ALA A 12 9.85 -13.80 -6.92
C ALA A 12 10.02 -14.39 -5.51
N LEU A 13 10.10 -15.72 -5.41
CA LEU A 13 10.34 -16.42 -4.15
C LEU A 13 11.73 -16.11 -3.59
N LEU A 14 12.77 -16.11 -4.43
CA LEU A 14 14.12 -15.70 -4.04
C LEU A 14 14.14 -14.27 -3.51
N LEU A 15 13.49 -13.33 -4.19
CA LEU A 15 13.39 -11.94 -3.74
C LEU A 15 12.66 -11.81 -2.40
N LEU A 16 11.59 -12.58 -2.20
CA LEU A 16 10.86 -12.62 -0.93
C LEU A 16 11.74 -13.13 0.22
N VAL A 17 12.47 -14.22 0.00
CA VAL A 17 13.38 -14.80 1.00
C VAL A 17 14.49 -13.80 1.36
N ILE A 18 15.08 -13.14 0.36
CA ILE A 18 16.09 -12.10 0.59
C ILE A 18 15.49 -10.93 1.38
N ALA A 19 14.30 -10.46 1.04
CA ALA A 19 13.64 -9.36 1.73
C ALA A 19 13.36 -9.66 3.21
N VAL A 20 12.99 -10.92 3.54
CA VAL A 20 12.74 -11.36 4.93
C VAL A 20 14.05 -11.58 5.70
N ALA A 21 15.10 -12.07 5.04
CA ALA A 21 16.38 -12.34 5.69
C ALA A 21 17.27 -11.09 5.86
N ALA A 22 17.14 -10.11 4.96
CA ALA A 22 17.99 -8.92 4.93
C ALA A 22 18.04 -8.14 6.26
N PRO A 23 16.92 -7.88 6.99
CA PRO A 23 16.96 -7.10 8.22
C PRO A 23 17.86 -7.68 9.33
N GLY A 24 18.11 -9.00 9.32
CA GLY A 24 18.99 -9.66 10.29
C GLY A 24 20.48 -9.63 9.93
N LEU A 25 20.82 -9.23 8.70
CA LEU A 25 22.18 -9.31 8.14
C LEU A 25 22.83 -7.94 7.93
N VAL A 26 22.05 -6.86 7.92
CA VAL A 26 22.54 -5.48 7.66
C VAL A 26 22.40 -4.56 8.86
N SER A 27 23.20 -3.48 8.87
CA SER A 27 23.17 -2.47 9.92
C SER A 27 21.84 -1.69 9.93
N ARG A 28 21.51 -1.11 11.09
CA ARG A 28 20.24 -0.42 11.35
C ARG A 28 19.88 0.66 10.32
N ASN A 29 20.88 1.36 9.77
CA ASN A 29 20.68 2.37 8.72
C ASN A 29 20.19 1.73 7.42
N TRP A 30 20.79 0.61 7.01
CA TRP A 30 20.38 -0.13 5.82
C TRP A 30 19.00 -0.77 5.97
N VAL A 31 18.62 -1.18 7.17
CA VAL A 31 17.26 -1.65 7.46
C VAL A 31 16.23 -0.55 7.20
N ASN A 32 16.48 0.68 7.67
CA ASN A 32 15.59 1.82 7.37
C ASN A 32 15.48 2.09 5.86
N VAL A 33 16.60 2.06 5.14
CA VAL A 33 16.61 2.22 3.67
C VAL A 33 15.79 1.12 2.99
N LEU A 34 15.91 -0.14 3.44
CA LEU A 34 15.13 -1.26 2.92
C LEU A 34 13.62 -1.09 3.18
N ILE A 35 13.25 -0.65 4.39
CA ILE A 35 11.85 -0.38 4.74
C ILE A 35 11.27 0.72 3.84
N LEU A 36 11.98 1.83 3.68
CA LEU A 36 11.54 2.93 2.80
C LEU A 36 11.46 2.48 1.35
N THR A 37 12.42 1.69 0.87
CA THR A 37 12.41 1.14 -0.48
C THR A 37 11.18 0.25 -0.70
N MET A 38 10.88 -0.66 0.23
CA MET A 38 9.68 -1.51 0.17
C MET A 38 8.38 -0.70 0.20
N LEU A 39 8.33 0.36 1.02
CA LEU A 39 7.20 1.29 1.06
C LEU A 39 6.97 1.96 -0.30
N PHE A 40 8.03 2.46 -0.95
CA PHE A 40 7.91 3.08 -2.27
C PHE A 40 7.56 2.07 -3.37
N VAL A 41 8.10 0.86 -3.34
CA VAL A 41 7.71 -0.22 -4.27
C VAL A 41 6.22 -0.53 -4.13
N PHE A 42 5.72 -0.66 -2.90
CA PHE A 42 4.29 -0.83 -2.63
C PHE A 42 3.46 0.33 -3.19
N LEU A 43 3.94 1.58 -3.01
CA LEU A 43 3.27 2.76 -3.53
C LEU A 43 3.20 2.79 -5.05
N CYS A 44 4.31 2.46 -5.72
CA CYS A 44 4.36 2.36 -7.18
C CYS A 44 3.37 1.31 -7.70
N GLN A 45 3.22 0.18 -7.02
CA GLN A 45 2.24 -0.85 -7.39
C GLN A 45 0.80 -0.38 -7.19
N ALA A 46 0.51 0.29 -6.07
CA ALA A 46 -0.81 0.87 -5.84
C ALA A 46 -1.17 1.88 -6.95
N TRP A 47 -0.22 2.73 -7.35
CA TRP A 47 -0.40 3.65 -8.48
C TRP A 47 -0.55 2.94 -9.83
N ASN A 48 0.16 1.85 -10.06
CA ASN A 48 -0.01 1.06 -11.28
C ASN A 48 -1.42 0.45 -11.37
N ILE A 49 -2.00 0.02 -10.25
CA ILE A 49 -3.36 -0.51 -10.22
C ILE A 49 -4.38 0.59 -10.52
N VAL A 50 -4.30 1.71 -9.80
CA VAL A 50 -5.32 2.78 -9.89
C VAL A 50 -5.15 3.60 -11.18
N GLY A 51 -3.93 4.08 -11.46
CA GLY A 51 -3.62 4.89 -12.63
C GLY A 51 -3.39 4.09 -13.90
N GLY A 52 -2.66 2.97 -13.80
CA GLY A 52 -2.30 2.16 -14.97
C GLY A 52 -3.45 1.28 -15.47
N ILE A 53 -4.11 0.54 -14.58
CA ILE A 53 -5.13 -0.45 -14.96
C ILE A 53 -6.53 0.15 -14.92
N ALA A 54 -6.91 0.83 -13.83
CA ALA A 54 -8.25 1.41 -13.69
C ALA A 54 -8.41 2.76 -14.42
N GLY A 55 -7.32 3.35 -14.92
CA GLY A 55 -7.32 4.61 -15.65
C GLY A 55 -7.71 5.83 -14.81
N GLN A 56 -7.61 5.74 -13.48
CA GLN A 56 -7.97 6.80 -12.54
C GLN A 56 -6.71 7.42 -11.94
N PHE A 57 -6.64 8.75 -11.93
CA PHE A 57 -5.55 9.44 -11.24
C PHE A 57 -5.94 9.67 -9.78
N SER A 58 -5.14 9.19 -8.82
CA SER A 58 -5.40 9.35 -7.38
C SER A 58 -4.21 9.99 -6.67
N LEU A 59 -4.49 11.05 -5.90
CA LEU A 59 -3.49 11.78 -5.11
C LEU A 59 -3.63 11.55 -3.59
N ALA A 60 -4.61 10.77 -3.13
CA ALA A 60 -4.89 10.48 -1.69
C ALA A 60 -3.88 9.54 -1.01
N HIS A 61 -2.69 9.37 -1.56
CA HIS A 61 -1.73 8.43 -0.98
C HIS A 61 -1.37 8.83 0.46
N SER A 62 -1.33 10.12 0.76
CA SER A 62 -1.20 10.66 2.13
C SER A 62 -2.33 10.18 3.05
N MET A 63 -3.59 10.37 2.67
CA MET A 63 -4.75 9.98 3.48
C MET A 63 -4.76 8.47 3.76
N PHE A 64 -4.55 7.63 2.73
CA PHE A 64 -4.57 6.18 2.88
C PHE A 64 -3.40 5.66 3.71
N ILE A 65 -2.19 6.21 3.52
CA ILE A 65 -1.02 5.86 4.33
C ILE A 65 -1.24 6.28 5.78
N ALA A 66 -1.72 7.50 6.02
CA ALA A 66 -1.98 8.01 7.36
C ALA A 66 -3.03 7.17 8.08
N ALA A 67 -4.17 6.88 7.45
CA ALA A 67 -5.22 6.04 8.04
C ALA A 67 -4.70 4.66 8.44
N GLY A 68 -3.93 3.99 7.56
CA GLY A 68 -3.36 2.68 7.85
C GLY A 68 -2.32 2.71 8.97
N ALA A 69 -1.35 3.62 8.89
CA ALA A 69 -0.27 3.74 9.88
C ALA A 69 -0.78 4.14 11.26
N TYR A 70 -1.71 5.11 11.33
CA TYR A 70 -2.27 5.59 12.58
C TYR A 70 -3.14 4.51 13.24
N THR A 71 -3.97 3.81 12.48
CA THR A 71 -4.76 2.67 12.99
C THR A 71 -3.85 1.60 13.59
N SER A 72 -2.83 1.15 12.84
CA SER A 72 -1.93 0.11 13.32
C SER A 72 -1.16 0.54 14.57
N THR A 73 -0.80 1.82 14.66
CA THR A 73 -0.04 2.37 15.80
C THR A 73 -0.90 2.51 17.04
N LEU A 74 -2.12 3.05 16.91
CA LEU A 74 -3.08 3.15 18.01
C LEU A 74 -3.46 1.77 18.57
N LEU A 75 -3.73 0.80 17.69
CA LEU A 75 -4.03 -0.57 18.11
C LEU A 75 -2.89 -1.18 18.93
N TYR A 76 -1.64 -0.86 18.59
CA TYR A 76 -0.49 -1.30 19.36
C TYR A 76 -0.32 -0.54 20.68
N LEU A 77 -0.43 0.79 20.67
CA LEU A 77 -0.18 1.63 21.85
C LEU A 77 -1.29 1.51 22.91
N ASP A 78 -2.55 1.51 22.49
CA ASP A 78 -3.68 1.58 23.42
C ASP A 78 -4.22 0.19 23.79
N PHE A 79 -4.16 -0.76 22.84
CA PHE A 79 -4.74 -2.09 23.00
C PHE A 79 -3.71 -3.23 23.04
N GLY A 80 -2.41 -2.92 22.87
CA GLY A 80 -1.35 -3.94 22.84
C GLY A 80 -1.45 -4.94 21.69
N ILE A 81 -2.27 -4.63 20.67
CA ILE A 81 -2.50 -5.53 19.53
C ILE A 81 -1.26 -5.53 18.64
N SER A 82 -0.82 -6.72 18.22
CA SER A 82 0.37 -6.83 17.37
C SER A 82 0.23 -5.98 16.09
N PRO A 83 1.30 -5.29 15.66
CA PRO A 83 1.26 -4.47 14.44
C PRO A 83 0.85 -5.25 13.20
N TRP A 84 1.11 -6.56 13.13
CA TRP A 84 0.68 -7.42 12.03
C TRP A 84 -0.84 -7.50 11.87
N ILE A 85 -1.55 -7.62 12.99
CA ILE A 85 -3.03 -7.58 13.00
C ILE A 85 -3.50 -6.14 12.78
N GLY A 86 -2.80 -5.16 13.38
CA GLY A 86 -3.05 -3.74 13.18
C GLY A 86 -2.95 -3.29 11.72
N MET A 87 -2.03 -3.89 10.94
CA MET A 87 -1.90 -3.65 9.50
C MET A 87 -3.13 -4.11 8.71
N LEU A 88 -3.71 -5.25 9.06
CA LEU A 88 -4.94 -5.73 8.41
C LEU A 88 -6.11 -4.79 8.72
N ALA A 89 -6.26 -4.40 10.00
CA ALA A 89 -7.28 -3.43 10.41
C ALA A 89 -7.09 -2.08 9.69
N GLY A 90 -5.86 -1.55 9.67
CA GLY A 90 -5.53 -0.32 8.94
C GLY A 90 -5.82 -0.42 7.45
N GLY A 91 -5.50 -1.57 6.83
CA GLY A 91 -5.83 -1.85 5.43
C GLY A 91 -7.34 -1.88 5.17
N THR A 92 -8.13 -2.47 6.05
CA THR A 92 -9.60 -2.48 5.93
C THR A 92 -10.19 -1.08 6.05
N ILE A 93 -9.69 -0.26 6.98
CA ILE A 93 -10.14 1.13 7.14
C ILE A 93 -9.76 1.95 5.90
N ALA A 94 -8.52 1.83 5.41
CA ALA A 94 -8.09 2.52 4.20
C ALA A 94 -8.93 2.09 2.97
N ALA A 95 -9.26 0.80 2.85
CA ALA A 95 -10.12 0.29 1.79
C ALA A 95 -11.56 0.83 1.90
N ALA A 96 -12.11 0.91 3.11
CA ALA A 96 -13.44 1.49 3.34
C ALA A 96 -13.49 2.99 2.98
N LEU A 97 -12.46 3.76 3.36
CA LEU A 97 -12.32 5.15 2.97
C LEU A 97 -12.22 5.28 1.44
N GLY A 98 -11.39 4.46 0.80
CA GLY A 98 -11.22 4.45 -0.65
C GLY A 98 -12.53 4.10 -1.38
N ALA A 99 -13.27 3.11 -0.88
CA ALA A 99 -14.58 2.74 -1.39
C ALA A 99 -15.60 3.89 -1.24
N GLY A 100 -15.59 4.61 -0.12
CA GLY A 100 -16.44 5.78 0.09
C GLY A 100 -16.16 6.90 -0.92
N VAL A 101 -14.89 7.22 -1.14
CA VAL A 101 -14.48 8.25 -2.12
C VAL A 101 -14.81 7.81 -3.55
N ALA A 102 -14.56 6.54 -3.88
CA ALA A 102 -14.91 5.97 -5.18
C ALA A 102 -16.42 6.00 -5.42
N TRP A 103 -17.21 5.57 -4.43
CA TRP A 103 -18.67 5.60 -4.50
C TRP A 103 -19.20 7.01 -4.75
N LEU A 104 -18.71 8.00 -4.02
CA LEU A 104 -19.10 9.40 -4.20
C LEU A 104 -18.78 9.86 -5.63
N SER A 105 -17.58 9.55 -6.11
CA SER A 105 -17.10 10.03 -7.41
C SER A 105 -17.87 9.41 -8.57
N PHE A 106 -18.18 8.12 -8.49
CA PHE A 106 -19.01 7.44 -9.49
C PHE A 106 -20.49 7.82 -9.39
N ARG A 107 -21.02 8.04 -8.17
CA ARG A 107 -22.42 8.41 -7.96
C ARG A 107 -22.81 9.73 -8.62
N TYR A 108 -21.88 10.69 -8.62
CA TYR A 108 -22.07 12.02 -9.22
C TYR A 108 -21.52 12.13 -10.64
N ALA A 109 -21.08 11.02 -11.26
CA ALA A 109 -20.52 10.95 -12.62
C ALA A 109 -19.48 12.06 -12.86
N LEU A 110 -18.64 12.32 -11.86
CA LEU A 110 -17.73 13.44 -11.91
C LEU A 110 -16.62 13.19 -12.95
N PRO A 111 -16.05 14.25 -13.56
CA PRO A 111 -14.97 14.11 -14.54
C PRO A 111 -13.78 13.32 -13.95
N PRO A 112 -13.00 12.57 -14.75
CA PRO A 112 -11.91 11.71 -14.24
C PRO A 112 -10.89 12.41 -13.32
N LEU A 113 -10.73 13.72 -13.45
CA LEU A 113 -9.85 14.55 -12.62
C LEU A 113 -10.44 14.88 -11.23
N SER A 114 -11.75 14.80 -11.04
CA SER A 114 -12.38 15.13 -9.76
C SER A 114 -12.04 14.12 -8.67
N PHE A 115 -11.86 12.84 -9.02
CA PHE A 115 -11.40 11.82 -8.07
C PHE A 115 -10.03 12.21 -7.52
N ALA A 116 -9.11 12.63 -8.39
CA ALA A 116 -7.80 13.14 -8.01
C ALA A 116 -7.90 14.37 -7.09
N LEU A 117 -8.75 15.35 -7.42
CA LEU A 117 -8.90 16.59 -6.66
C LEU A 117 -9.55 16.39 -5.29
N VAL A 118 -10.60 15.57 -5.19
CA VAL A 118 -11.23 15.20 -3.91
C VAL A 118 -10.22 14.47 -3.02
N THR A 119 -9.44 13.56 -3.62
CA THR A 119 -8.37 12.86 -2.90
C THR A 119 -7.18 13.73 -2.51
N LEU A 120 -6.93 14.84 -3.21
CA LEU A 120 -5.87 15.80 -2.88
C LEU A 120 -6.27 16.69 -1.68
N ALA A 121 -7.55 17.02 -1.57
CA ALA A 121 -8.08 17.86 -0.49
C ALA A 121 -8.13 17.14 0.87
N LEU A 122 -7.98 15.81 0.88
CA LEU A 122 -8.01 14.92 2.05
C LEU A 122 -6.61 14.49 2.46
#